data_AF-A0A9E0PIU1-F1
#
_entry.id   AF-A0A9E0PIU1-F1
#
_cell.length_a   1.000
_cell.length_b   1.000
_cell.length_c   1.000
_cell.angle_alpha   90.00
_cell.angle_beta   90.00
_cell.angle_gamma   90.00
#
_symmetry.space_group_name_H-M   'P 1'
#
loop_
_entity.id
_entity.type
_entity.pdbx_description
1 polymer ?
#
loop_
_entity_poly.entity_id
_entity_poly.type
_entity_poly.pdbx_seq_one_letter_code
_entity_poly.pdbx_strand_id
1 'polypeptide(L)'
;MDFELNEDQRAFAQTARDFAVAELAPHAAEWDAQAIFPKATIAKAGELGFCGLYAPESIGGLALPRLDATLVFEEMAAYDPSTTAFITIHNMATWMLGTWGTEAVRERWGALLTSGEKLASYCLTEPGAGSDAASLKTRADRTDTGYRINGAKAFISGAGATDVLVLMARTGDAQSGARGISAFAVPADAPGISYGKKEEKMGWNSQPTRTISFDNVEIPLENLLGAEGEGFKIAMKGLDGGRINIATCSVGAAQGALTQAQSYMQERKQFGKTLASFQALQFKLADMATELVAARQMVRLAASKLDASAPDASTYCAMAKRFATDAGFMVCNEALQLHGGYGYIREYPLERLLRDSRVHQILEGTNEIMRIIIARRMLEGDAPDAIR
;
A
#
# COMPACT_ATOMS: atom_id res chain seq x y z
N MET A 1 15.27 -24.65 1.67
CA MET A 1 14.04 -23.84 1.70
C MET A 1 13.24 -24.31 2.88
N ASP A 2 12.90 -23.38 3.76
CA ASP A 2 11.93 -23.59 4.84
C ASP A 2 10.76 -22.65 4.54
N PHE A 3 9.55 -23.20 4.49
CA PHE A 3 8.32 -22.46 4.18
C PHE A 3 7.48 -22.19 5.43
N GLU A 4 7.90 -22.73 6.57
CA GLU A 4 7.22 -22.53 7.84
C GLU A 4 7.61 -21.18 8.44
N LEU A 5 6.65 -20.54 9.11
CA LEU A 5 6.95 -19.35 9.88
C LEU A 5 7.82 -19.72 11.08
N ASN A 6 8.71 -18.83 11.49
CA ASN A 6 9.40 -18.96 12.78
C ASN A 6 8.50 -18.49 13.95
N GLU A 7 8.99 -18.57 15.19
CA GLU A 7 8.21 -18.16 16.37
C GLU A 7 7.88 -16.67 16.39
N ASP A 8 8.83 -15.80 16.04
CA ASP A 8 8.64 -14.36 15.99
C ASP A 8 7.61 -13.97 14.92
N GLN A 9 7.71 -14.56 13.73
CA GLN A 9 6.78 -14.38 12.62
C GLN A 9 5.35 -14.80 12.99
N ARG A 10 5.20 -15.91 13.74
CA ARG A 10 3.90 -16.32 14.29
C ARG A 10 3.37 -15.30 15.31
N ALA A 11 4.24 -14.79 16.18
CA ALA A 11 3.86 -13.79 17.17
C ALA A 11 3.43 -12.46 16.53
N PHE A 12 4.13 -12.01 15.49
CA PHE A 12 3.75 -10.82 14.72
C PHE A 12 2.39 -10.99 14.05
N ALA A 13 2.17 -12.12 13.37
CA ALA A 13 0.89 -12.42 12.74
C ALA A 13 -0.25 -12.48 13.78
N GLN A 14 -0.03 -13.15 14.91
CA GLN A 14 -1.03 -13.26 15.97
C GLN A 14 -1.37 -11.88 16.57
N THR A 15 -0.37 -11.06 16.88
CA THR A 15 -0.58 -9.70 17.42
C THR A 15 -1.36 -8.83 16.43
N ALA A 16 -1.01 -8.90 15.14
CA ALA A 16 -1.71 -8.16 14.10
C ALA A 16 -3.17 -8.61 13.92
N ARG A 17 -3.42 -9.93 14.01
CA ARG A 17 -4.77 -10.50 13.96
C ARG A 17 -5.61 -10.04 15.16
N ASP A 18 -5.07 -10.12 16.37
CA ASP A 18 -5.77 -9.72 17.59
C ASP A 18 -6.13 -8.23 17.54
N PHE A 19 -5.19 -7.39 17.09
CA PHE A 19 -5.47 -5.98 16.82
C PHE A 19 -6.56 -5.79 15.78
N ALA A 20 -6.49 -6.48 14.64
CA ALA A 20 -7.46 -6.33 13.56
C ALA A 20 -8.88 -6.74 13.99
N VAL A 21 -9.01 -7.83 14.75
CA VAL A 21 -10.29 -8.29 15.30
C VAL A 21 -10.86 -7.31 16.33
N ALA A 22 -10.03 -6.74 17.19
CA ALA A 22 -10.47 -5.86 18.26
C ALA A 22 -10.75 -4.42 17.78
N GLU A 23 -9.90 -3.89 16.89
CA GLU A 23 -9.82 -2.45 16.60
C GLU A 23 -10.20 -2.08 15.16
N LEU A 24 -10.16 -3.01 14.20
CA LEU A 24 -10.55 -2.74 12.81
C LEU A 24 -11.93 -3.32 12.49
N ALA A 25 -12.11 -4.63 12.69
CA ALA A 25 -13.30 -5.37 12.26
C ALA A 25 -14.63 -4.76 12.75
N PRO A 26 -14.77 -4.30 14.02
CA PRO A 26 -16.03 -3.75 14.52
C PRO A 26 -16.42 -2.41 13.87
N HIS A 27 -15.46 -1.68 13.29
CA HIS A 27 -15.64 -0.31 12.83
C HIS A 27 -15.53 -0.13 11.32
N ALA A 28 -14.90 -1.07 10.61
CA ALA A 28 -14.57 -0.93 9.19
C ALA A 28 -15.78 -0.63 8.29
N ALA A 29 -16.96 -1.20 8.59
CA ALA A 29 -18.19 -0.92 7.84
C ALA A 29 -18.69 0.52 8.02
N GLU A 30 -18.60 1.06 9.25
CA GLU A 30 -18.97 2.44 9.54
C GLU A 30 -17.98 3.41 8.88
N TRP A 31 -16.68 3.13 8.99
CA TRP A 31 -15.67 3.98 8.37
C TRP A 31 -15.77 4.01 6.85
N ASP A 32 -16.11 2.91 6.20
CA ASP A 32 -16.39 2.89 4.77
C ASP A 32 -17.66 3.70 4.43
N ALA A 33 -18.77 3.44 5.12
CA ALA A 33 -20.06 4.05 4.81
C ALA A 33 -20.08 5.57 5.03
N GLN A 34 -19.42 6.04 6.09
CA GLN A 34 -19.33 7.46 6.45
C GLN A 34 -18.02 8.11 5.96
N ALA A 35 -17.14 7.34 5.32
CA ALA A 35 -15.84 7.77 4.85
C ALA A 35 -15.00 8.43 5.98
N ILE A 36 -14.95 7.79 7.16
CA ILE A 36 -14.20 8.26 8.33
C ILE A 36 -12.74 7.83 8.22
N PHE A 37 -11.83 8.76 8.50
CA PHE A 37 -10.40 8.46 8.59
C PHE A 37 -10.00 8.12 10.03
N PRO A 38 -9.64 6.85 10.32
CA PRO A 38 -9.56 6.36 11.70
C PRO A 38 -8.20 6.66 12.34
N LYS A 39 -7.84 7.95 12.45
CA LYS A 39 -6.56 8.39 13.03
C LYS A 39 -6.27 7.79 14.41
N ALA A 40 -7.28 7.76 15.28
CA ALA A 40 -7.14 7.22 16.63
C ALA A 40 -6.78 5.72 16.60
N THR A 41 -7.40 4.94 15.72
CA THR A 41 -7.06 3.52 15.57
C THR A 41 -5.69 3.33 14.92
N ILE A 42 -5.31 4.18 13.97
CA ILE A 42 -3.95 4.14 13.38
C ILE A 42 -2.89 4.44 14.46
N ALA A 43 -3.14 5.38 15.37
CA ALA A 43 -2.25 5.65 16.50
C ALA A 43 -2.11 4.43 17.42
N LYS A 44 -3.21 3.73 17.74
CA LYS A 44 -3.15 2.44 18.47
C LYS A 44 -2.34 1.38 17.73
N ALA A 45 -2.42 1.32 16.41
CA ALA A 45 -1.55 0.44 15.61
C ALA A 45 -0.08 0.84 15.76
N GLY A 46 0.21 2.14 15.84
CA GLY A 46 1.53 2.69 16.10
C GLY A 46 2.09 2.34 17.49
N GLU A 47 1.26 2.24 18.53
CA GLU A 47 1.67 1.73 19.86
C GLU A 47 2.19 0.28 19.81
N LEU A 48 1.72 -0.52 18.84
CA LEU A 48 2.21 -1.86 18.54
C LEU A 48 3.39 -1.89 17.54
N GLY A 49 3.85 -0.71 17.09
CA GLY A 49 4.93 -0.55 16.12
C GLY A 49 4.50 -0.70 14.65
N PHE A 50 3.20 -0.82 14.35
CA PHE A 50 2.72 -1.09 12.99
C PHE A 50 2.81 0.11 12.04
N CYS A 51 3.13 1.30 12.53
CA CYS A 51 3.37 2.51 11.72
C CYS A 51 4.84 2.68 11.27
N GLY A 52 5.75 1.85 11.79
CA GLY A 52 7.19 1.91 11.50
C GLY A 52 7.85 0.54 11.33
N LEU A 53 7.13 -0.45 10.78
CA LEU A 53 7.55 -1.86 10.73
C LEU A 53 8.95 -2.03 10.13
N TYR A 54 9.19 -1.46 8.96
CA TYR A 54 10.48 -1.53 8.27
C TYR A 54 11.21 -0.19 8.23
N ALA A 55 10.75 0.78 9.02
CA ALA A 55 11.45 2.06 9.18
C ALA A 55 12.74 1.83 10.00
N PRO A 56 13.81 2.61 9.78
CA PRO A 56 15.05 2.47 10.54
C PRO A 56 14.84 2.68 12.06
N GLU A 57 15.56 1.92 12.87
CA GLU A 57 15.56 2.09 14.34
C GLU A 57 16.01 3.50 14.78
N SER A 58 16.86 4.15 13.98
CA SER A 58 17.35 5.51 14.24
C SER A 58 16.25 6.58 14.26
N ILE A 59 15.05 6.27 13.74
CA ILE A 59 13.87 7.12 13.82
C ILE A 59 12.75 6.50 14.66
N GLY A 60 13.05 5.45 15.44
CA GLY A 60 12.09 4.73 16.26
C GLY A 60 11.26 3.68 15.50
N GLY A 61 11.73 3.21 14.34
CA GLY A 61 11.13 2.09 13.62
C GLY A 61 11.61 0.73 14.15
N LEU A 62 11.00 -0.35 13.66
CA LEU A 62 11.36 -1.72 14.07
C LEU A 62 12.41 -2.38 13.16
N ALA A 63 12.76 -1.75 12.03
CA ALA A 63 13.67 -2.28 11.02
C ALA A 63 13.42 -3.75 10.62
N LEU A 64 12.16 -4.18 10.65
CA LEU A 64 11.77 -5.54 10.28
C LEU A 64 12.07 -5.79 8.80
N PRO A 65 12.46 -7.03 8.46
CA PRO A 65 12.42 -7.52 7.08
C PRO A 65 11.04 -7.29 6.45
N ARG A 66 11.02 -7.05 5.14
CA ARG A 66 9.80 -6.94 4.34
C ARG A 66 8.95 -8.20 4.46
N LEU A 67 9.57 -9.38 4.51
CA LEU A 67 8.85 -10.63 4.70
C LEU A 67 8.00 -10.60 5.98
N ASP A 68 8.56 -10.15 7.10
CA ASP A 68 7.87 -10.11 8.39
C ASP A 68 6.77 -9.05 8.38
N ALA A 69 7.01 -7.89 7.77
CA ALA A 69 6.00 -6.86 7.56
C ALA A 69 4.79 -7.37 6.75
N THR A 70 5.01 -8.29 5.79
CA THR A 70 3.88 -8.88 5.04
C THR A 70 2.92 -9.66 5.95
N LEU A 71 3.42 -10.31 7.00
CA LEU A 71 2.56 -11.08 7.91
C LEU A 71 1.64 -10.16 8.71
N VAL A 72 2.14 -9.01 9.13
CA VAL A 72 1.36 -8.00 9.86
C VAL A 72 0.28 -7.39 8.96
N PHE A 73 0.66 -6.96 7.75
CA PHE A 73 -0.31 -6.36 6.82
C PHE A 73 -1.35 -7.35 6.30
N GLU A 74 -0.98 -8.62 6.09
CA GLU A 74 -1.93 -9.64 5.62
C GLU A 74 -3.06 -9.85 6.63
N GLU A 75 -2.72 -9.96 7.91
CA GLU A 75 -3.68 -10.17 9.00
C GLU A 75 -4.62 -8.98 9.19
N MET A 76 -4.10 -7.74 9.13
CA MET A 76 -4.95 -6.54 9.21
C MET A 76 -5.87 -6.38 7.99
N ALA A 77 -5.35 -6.63 6.79
CA ALA A 77 -6.10 -6.48 5.55
C ALA A 77 -7.22 -7.52 5.38
N ALA A 78 -7.19 -8.63 6.11
CA ALA A 78 -8.30 -9.58 6.12
C ALA A 78 -9.60 -8.99 6.68
N TYR A 79 -9.51 -7.91 7.46
CA TYR A 79 -10.66 -7.26 8.09
C TYR A 79 -10.93 -5.86 7.50
N ASP A 80 -9.88 -5.06 7.30
CA ASP A 80 -10.00 -3.72 6.72
C ASP A 80 -8.85 -3.41 5.74
N PRO A 81 -9.00 -3.79 4.45
CA PRO A 81 -7.99 -3.52 3.44
C PRO A 81 -7.77 -2.02 3.21
N SER A 82 -8.82 -1.19 3.31
CA SER A 82 -8.73 0.26 3.10
C SER A 82 -7.81 0.92 4.13
N THR A 83 -8.04 0.68 5.42
CA THR A 83 -7.21 1.28 6.48
C THR A 83 -5.82 0.68 6.49
N THR A 84 -5.71 -0.64 6.30
CA THR A 84 -4.41 -1.32 6.22
C THR A 84 -3.56 -0.78 5.08
N ALA A 85 -4.14 -0.59 3.88
CA ALA A 85 -3.44 -0.04 2.74
C ALA A 85 -2.89 1.37 3.03
N PHE A 86 -3.65 2.22 3.72
CA PHE A 86 -3.15 3.52 4.17
C PHE A 86 -1.95 3.36 5.12
N ILE A 87 -2.02 2.46 6.11
CA ILE A 87 -0.89 2.17 7.02
C ILE A 87 0.34 1.73 6.22
N THR A 88 0.17 0.96 5.14
CA THR A 88 1.31 0.55 4.29
C THR A 88 1.94 1.74 3.53
N ILE A 89 1.12 2.67 3.03
CA ILE A 89 1.58 3.91 2.36
C ILE A 89 2.33 4.79 3.37
N HIS A 90 1.77 4.91 4.58
CA HIS A 90 2.40 5.62 5.67
C HIS A 90 3.77 5.02 6.02
N ASN A 91 3.86 3.70 6.22
CA ASN A 91 5.13 3.02 6.47
C ASN A 91 6.15 3.27 5.33
N MET A 92 5.71 3.29 4.07
CA MET A 92 6.59 3.62 2.94
C MET A 92 7.14 5.04 3.05
N ALA A 93 6.29 6.02 3.33
CA ALA A 93 6.70 7.41 3.50
C ALA A 93 7.62 7.59 4.72
N THR A 94 7.30 6.96 5.86
CA THR A 94 8.11 6.96 7.08
C THR A 94 9.49 6.35 6.83
N TRP A 95 9.56 5.23 6.12
CA TRP A 95 10.83 4.62 5.71
C TRP A 95 11.64 5.51 4.77
N MET A 96 11.00 6.20 3.82
CA MET A 96 11.70 7.14 2.93
C MET A 96 12.33 8.29 3.73
N LEU A 97 11.58 8.86 4.67
CA LEU A 97 12.05 9.92 5.56
C LEU A 97 13.20 9.44 6.45
N GLY A 98 13.06 8.26 7.06
CA GLY A 98 14.12 7.68 7.89
C GLY A 98 15.38 7.33 7.11
N THR A 99 15.23 6.90 5.85
CA THR A 99 16.38 6.46 5.03
C THR A 99 17.11 7.63 4.38
N TRP A 100 16.38 8.55 3.75
CA TRP A 100 16.96 9.63 2.93
C TRP A 100 16.79 11.04 3.50
N GLY A 101 16.03 11.19 4.59
CA GLY A 101 15.92 12.47 5.28
C GLY A 101 17.23 12.95 5.87
N THR A 102 17.38 14.26 5.92
CA THR A 102 18.41 14.91 6.73
C THR A 102 18.17 14.64 8.22
N GLU A 103 19.16 14.94 9.05
CA GLU A 103 19.02 14.84 10.51
C GLU A 103 17.83 15.67 11.01
N ALA A 104 17.68 16.92 10.57
CA ALA A 104 16.56 17.78 10.91
C ALA A 104 15.19 17.17 10.54
N VAL A 105 15.07 16.54 9.37
CA VAL A 105 13.84 15.85 8.95
C VAL A 105 13.56 14.63 9.83
N ARG A 106 14.59 13.84 10.15
CA ARG A 106 14.45 12.64 10.99
C ARG A 106 14.09 13.00 12.43
N GLU A 107 14.72 14.00 13.01
CA GLU A 107 14.40 14.49 14.36
C GLU A 107 12.99 15.06 14.45
N ARG A 108 12.58 15.84 13.43
CA ARG A 108 11.25 16.46 13.41
C ARG A 108 10.12 15.44 13.27
N TRP A 109 10.30 14.42 12.43
CA TRP A 109 9.19 13.55 12.02
C TRP A 109 9.30 12.12 12.52
N GLY A 110 10.51 11.59 12.68
CA GLY A 110 10.78 10.16 12.86
C GLY A 110 9.89 9.48 13.89
N ALA A 111 10.07 9.83 15.17
CA ALA A 111 9.32 9.23 16.28
C ALA A 111 7.81 9.49 16.20
N LEU A 112 7.40 10.65 15.69
CA LEU A 112 5.99 11.00 15.54
C LEU A 112 5.30 10.15 14.47
N LEU A 113 6.02 9.81 13.40
CA LEU A 113 5.50 8.94 12.35
C LEU A 113 5.52 7.47 12.79
N THR A 114 6.59 6.98 13.39
CA THR A 114 6.68 5.57 13.78
C THR A 114 5.69 5.20 14.90
N SER A 115 5.35 6.16 15.77
CA SER A 115 4.29 6.02 16.78
C SER A 115 2.87 6.20 16.24
N GLY A 116 2.69 6.69 15.01
CA GLY A 116 1.38 6.99 14.42
C GLY A 116 0.69 8.24 14.99
N GLU A 117 1.35 9.04 15.85
CA GLU A 117 0.83 10.33 16.32
C GLU A 117 0.66 11.31 15.15
N LYS A 118 1.60 11.27 14.22
CA LYS A 118 1.58 12.02 12.96
C LYS A 118 1.55 11.05 11.79
N LEU A 119 0.89 11.46 10.71
CA LEU A 119 0.72 10.60 9.54
C LEU A 119 1.34 11.24 8.30
N ALA A 120 1.73 10.39 7.35
CA ALA A 120 2.43 10.80 6.14
C ALA A 120 1.68 10.36 4.88
N SER A 121 1.73 11.20 3.85
CA SER A 121 1.22 10.88 2.51
C SER A 121 2.36 10.84 1.50
N TYR A 122 2.25 9.95 0.52
CA TYR A 122 3.18 9.87 -0.61
C TYR A 122 2.61 10.61 -1.83
N CYS A 123 3.39 11.53 -2.41
CA CYS A 123 2.94 12.49 -3.42
C CYS A 123 3.75 12.38 -4.71
N LEU A 124 3.34 11.48 -5.60
CA LEU A 124 3.97 11.28 -6.92
C LEU A 124 3.05 11.70 -8.07
N THR A 125 1.86 11.09 -8.13
CA THR A 125 0.91 11.21 -9.25
C THR A 125 0.38 12.63 -9.45
N GLU A 126 0.22 13.00 -10.72
CA GLU A 126 -0.37 14.26 -11.17
C GLU A 126 -1.53 13.98 -12.11
N PRO A 127 -2.45 14.95 -12.33
CA PRO A 127 -3.54 14.79 -13.30
C PRO A 127 -3.07 14.36 -14.70
N GLY A 128 -1.89 14.81 -15.11
CA GLY A 128 -1.28 14.47 -16.40
C GLY A 128 -0.20 13.38 -16.36
N ALA A 129 0.14 12.84 -15.18
CA ALA A 129 1.24 11.89 -15.02
C ALA A 129 0.93 10.85 -13.93
N GLY A 130 0.45 9.67 -14.36
CA GLY A 130 0.19 8.50 -13.52
C GLY A 130 1.21 7.39 -13.79
N SER A 131 0.88 6.48 -14.71
CA SER A 131 1.77 5.40 -15.15
C SER A 131 3.09 5.92 -15.72
N ASP A 132 3.06 7.05 -16.43
CA ASP A 132 4.26 7.79 -16.86
C ASP A 132 4.72 8.75 -15.77
N ALA A 133 5.11 8.21 -14.61
CA ALA A 133 5.43 9.02 -13.43
C ALA A 133 6.63 9.98 -13.63
N ALA A 134 7.53 9.67 -14.58
CA ALA A 134 8.71 10.49 -14.84
C ALA A 134 8.40 11.81 -15.57
N SER A 135 7.20 11.95 -16.16
CA SER A 135 6.76 13.17 -16.86
C SER A 135 6.07 14.19 -15.95
N LEU A 136 6.14 14.00 -14.62
CA LEU A 136 5.61 14.95 -13.64
C LEU A 136 6.11 16.38 -13.88
N LYS A 137 5.25 17.36 -13.62
CA LYS A 137 5.46 18.78 -13.90
C LYS A 137 5.52 19.67 -12.66
N THR A 138 5.09 19.17 -11.50
CA THR A 138 5.31 19.89 -10.23
C THR A 138 6.79 20.21 -10.11
N ARG A 139 7.12 21.48 -9.91
CA ARG A 139 8.49 22.00 -9.92
C ARG A 139 8.89 22.46 -8.52
N ALA A 140 10.16 22.28 -8.18
CA ALA A 140 10.77 22.79 -6.97
C ALA A 140 12.00 23.63 -7.37
N ASP A 141 11.83 24.94 -7.31
CA ASP A 141 12.85 25.90 -7.75
C ASP A 141 13.76 26.29 -6.62
N ARG A 142 15.07 26.18 -6.84
CA ARG A 142 16.07 26.62 -5.86
C ARG A 142 15.89 28.12 -5.58
N THR A 143 15.80 28.46 -4.29
CA THR A 143 15.81 29.84 -3.79
C THR A 143 17.03 30.06 -2.90
N ASP A 144 17.24 31.28 -2.41
CA ASP A 144 18.36 31.60 -1.52
C ASP A 144 18.30 30.85 -0.18
N THR A 145 17.09 30.46 0.25
CA THR A 145 16.85 29.81 1.56
C THR A 145 16.40 28.36 1.46
N GLY A 146 16.17 27.83 0.24
CA GLY A 146 15.47 26.57 0.11
C GLY A 146 14.98 26.27 -1.30
N TYR A 147 13.71 25.85 -1.37
CA TYR A 147 12.98 25.60 -2.60
C TYR A 147 11.60 26.23 -2.57
N ARG A 148 11.17 26.73 -3.71
CA ARG A 148 9.80 27.16 -3.99
C ARG A 148 9.09 26.12 -4.85
N ILE A 149 8.01 25.56 -4.34
CA ILE A 149 7.26 24.50 -5.01
C ILE A 149 6.01 25.07 -5.68
N ASN A 150 5.82 24.72 -6.95
CA ASN A 150 4.62 25.03 -7.72
C ASN A 150 4.12 23.80 -8.48
N GLY A 151 2.82 23.52 -8.42
CA GLY A 151 2.21 22.43 -9.18
C GLY A 151 1.00 21.82 -8.50
N ALA A 152 0.67 20.59 -8.88
CA ALA A 152 -0.45 19.87 -8.30
C ALA A 152 -0.21 18.36 -8.33
N LYS A 153 -0.72 17.69 -7.30
CA LYS A 153 -0.76 16.23 -7.18
C LYS A 153 -2.20 15.75 -7.18
N ALA A 154 -2.41 14.52 -7.62
CA ALA A 154 -3.72 13.88 -7.73
C ALA A 154 -3.72 12.52 -7.06
N PHE A 155 -4.89 12.11 -6.56
CA PHE A 155 -5.12 10.81 -5.93
C PHE A 155 -4.25 10.55 -4.68
N ILE A 156 -3.95 11.59 -3.90
CA ILE A 156 -3.09 11.44 -2.73
C ILE A 156 -3.88 10.88 -1.55
N SER A 157 -3.56 9.66 -1.15
CA SER A 157 -4.09 9.00 0.05
C SER A 157 -3.69 9.72 1.32
N GLY A 158 -4.65 10.02 2.20
CA GLY A 158 -4.46 10.77 3.43
C GLY A 158 -4.50 12.30 3.27
N ALA A 159 -4.55 12.82 2.03
CA ALA A 159 -4.45 14.26 1.79
C ALA A 159 -5.52 15.08 2.52
N GLY A 160 -5.07 16.19 3.12
CA GLY A 160 -5.88 17.06 3.98
C GLY A 160 -6.07 16.52 5.40
N ALA A 161 -5.53 15.35 5.72
CA ALA A 161 -5.58 14.76 7.06
C ALA A 161 -4.23 14.24 7.56
N THR A 162 -3.19 14.17 6.72
CA THR A 162 -1.82 13.83 7.11
C THR A 162 -1.00 15.09 7.43
N ASP A 163 0.14 14.92 8.08
CA ASP A 163 0.95 16.00 8.65
C ASP A 163 2.21 16.29 7.83
N VAL A 164 2.69 15.31 7.05
CA VAL A 164 3.84 15.46 6.15
C VAL A 164 3.59 14.78 4.81
N LEU A 165 4.07 15.41 3.74
CA LEU A 165 3.97 14.95 2.37
C LEU A 165 5.38 14.57 1.88
N VAL A 166 5.58 13.31 1.52
CA VAL A 166 6.77 12.89 0.76
C VAL A 166 6.53 13.22 -0.71
N LEU A 167 7.03 14.37 -1.16
CA LEU A 167 6.73 14.97 -2.45
C LEU A 167 7.83 14.70 -3.48
N MET A 168 7.42 14.21 -4.65
CA MET A 168 8.26 14.12 -5.84
C MET A 168 8.02 15.33 -6.72
N ALA A 169 9.05 16.15 -6.93
CA ALA A 169 8.99 17.38 -7.72
C ALA A 169 10.25 17.57 -8.56
N ARG A 170 10.12 18.23 -9.71
CA ARG A 170 11.18 18.46 -10.67
C ARG A 170 12.04 19.65 -10.24
N THR A 171 13.33 19.41 -10.03
CA THR A 171 14.37 20.42 -9.77
C THR A 171 15.21 20.70 -11.02
N GLY A 172 15.35 19.70 -11.89
CA GLY A 172 16.04 19.83 -13.17
C GLY A 172 15.22 20.58 -14.23
N ASP A 173 15.79 20.67 -15.44
CA ASP A 173 15.05 21.20 -16.59
C ASP A 173 13.86 20.30 -16.98
N ALA A 174 12.95 20.84 -17.80
CA ALA A 174 11.75 20.10 -18.21
C ALA A 174 12.08 18.79 -18.96
N GLN A 175 13.28 18.68 -19.56
CA GLN A 175 13.71 17.56 -20.39
C GLN A 175 14.61 16.56 -19.67
N SER A 176 14.87 16.78 -18.38
CA SER A 176 15.71 15.92 -17.54
C SER A 176 15.13 14.51 -17.36
N GLY A 177 13.86 14.32 -17.69
CA GLY A 177 13.10 13.10 -17.42
C GLY A 177 13.19 12.72 -15.95
N ALA A 178 13.40 11.42 -15.67
CA ALA A 178 13.56 10.88 -14.33
C ALA A 178 14.72 11.48 -13.52
N ARG A 179 15.82 11.90 -14.17
CA ARG A 179 17.05 12.35 -13.51
C ARG A 179 16.98 13.76 -12.93
N GLY A 180 15.94 14.53 -13.22
CA GLY A 180 15.75 15.86 -12.62
C GLY A 180 14.57 15.93 -11.66
N ILE A 181 14.12 14.78 -11.15
CA ILE A 181 13.11 14.71 -10.10
C ILE A 181 13.85 14.56 -8.76
N SER A 182 13.50 15.40 -7.79
CA SER A 182 13.94 15.32 -6.39
C SER A 182 12.78 14.89 -5.48
N ALA A 183 13.12 14.41 -4.29
CA ALA A 183 12.16 14.04 -3.25
C ALA A 183 12.27 15.02 -2.07
N PHE A 184 11.14 15.35 -1.44
CA PHE A 184 11.07 16.33 -0.35
C PHE A 184 10.16 15.86 0.78
N ALA A 185 10.49 16.21 2.02
CA ALA A 185 9.58 16.19 3.15
C ALA A 185 8.89 17.54 3.29
N VAL A 186 7.61 17.65 2.94
CA VAL A 186 6.88 18.93 2.98
C VAL A 186 5.86 18.89 4.11
N PRO A 187 5.92 19.78 5.12
CA PRO A 187 4.84 19.91 6.10
C PRO A 187 3.50 20.13 5.40
N ALA A 188 2.48 19.35 5.76
CA ALA A 188 1.18 19.38 5.08
C ALA A 188 0.42 20.70 5.28
N ASP A 189 0.79 21.47 6.29
CA ASP A 189 0.25 22.79 6.63
C ASP A 189 1.11 23.95 6.10
N ALA A 190 2.14 23.68 5.28
CA ALA A 190 3.01 24.73 4.76
C ALA A 190 2.20 25.77 3.95
N PRO A 191 2.43 27.09 4.17
CA PRO A 191 1.73 28.14 3.44
C PRO A 191 1.84 27.97 1.92
N GLY A 192 0.73 28.17 1.22
CA GLY A 192 0.62 27.94 -0.23
C GLY A 192 0.10 26.54 -0.62
N ILE A 193 -0.02 25.61 0.34
CA ILE A 193 -0.70 24.33 0.12
C ILE A 193 -2.22 24.53 0.22
N SER A 194 -2.95 23.97 -0.74
CA SER A 194 -4.41 23.84 -0.66
C SER A 194 -4.85 22.44 -1.08
N TYR A 195 -5.92 21.97 -0.45
CA TYR A 195 -6.47 20.65 -0.67
C TYR A 195 -7.80 20.75 -1.41
N GLY A 196 -7.93 19.98 -2.50
CA GLY A 196 -9.19 19.89 -3.24
C GLY A 196 -10.30 19.20 -2.44
N LYS A 197 -11.45 19.01 -3.07
CA LYS A 197 -12.54 18.21 -2.48
C LYS A 197 -12.06 16.78 -2.20
N LYS A 198 -12.72 16.13 -1.23
CA LYS A 198 -12.57 14.68 -1.05
C LYS A 198 -13.19 13.98 -2.25
N GLU A 199 -12.44 13.10 -2.91
CA GLU A 199 -12.94 12.32 -4.02
C GLU A 199 -13.90 11.22 -3.54
N GLU A 200 -15.01 11.07 -4.26
CA GLU A 200 -15.95 9.96 -4.11
C GLU A 200 -15.42 8.77 -4.89
N LYS A 201 -15.21 7.64 -4.21
CA LYS A 201 -14.54 6.46 -4.76
C LYS A 201 -15.40 5.21 -4.61
N MET A 202 -15.09 4.19 -5.39
CA MET A 202 -15.72 2.87 -5.27
C MET A 202 -15.39 2.21 -3.92
N GLY A 203 -14.11 2.19 -3.55
CA GLY A 203 -13.62 1.66 -2.27
C GLY A 203 -12.52 2.57 -1.73
N TRP A 204 -11.82 2.09 -0.72
CA TRP A 204 -10.83 2.86 0.04
C TRP A 204 -11.44 4.13 0.65
N ASN A 205 -12.66 4.01 1.19
CA ASN A 205 -13.41 5.16 1.67
C ASN A 205 -12.93 5.67 3.04
N SER A 206 -12.28 4.81 3.84
CA SER A 206 -11.71 5.20 5.14
C SER A 206 -10.54 6.18 4.97
N GLN A 207 -9.85 6.19 3.83
CA GLN A 207 -8.76 7.14 3.57
C GLN A 207 -9.22 8.29 2.66
N PRO A 208 -9.00 9.56 3.06
CA PRO A 208 -9.30 10.70 2.20
C PRO A 208 -8.37 10.68 1.00
N THR A 209 -8.92 10.93 -0.18
CA THR A 209 -8.17 11.08 -1.41
C THR A 209 -8.51 12.45 -1.97
N ARG A 210 -7.50 13.27 -2.22
CA ARG A 210 -7.69 14.64 -2.72
C ARG A 210 -6.63 14.98 -3.75
N THR A 211 -6.92 15.99 -4.56
CA THR A 211 -5.88 16.77 -5.19
C THR A 211 -5.19 17.67 -4.16
N ILE A 212 -3.92 17.95 -4.39
CA ILE A 212 -3.13 18.93 -3.61
C ILE A 212 -2.58 19.93 -4.59
N SER A 213 -2.78 21.22 -4.34
CA SER A 213 -2.20 22.31 -5.11
C SER A 213 -1.13 22.99 -4.27
N PHE A 214 0.02 23.26 -4.91
CA PHE A 214 1.15 23.97 -4.33
C PHE A 214 1.30 25.28 -5.10
N ASP A 215 1.08 26.40 -4.44
CA ASP A 215 1.27 27.74 -4.99
C ASP A 215 2.35 28.46 -4.18
N ASN A 216 3.53 28.58 -4.77
CA ASN A 216 4.71 29.21 -4.17
C ASN A 216 5.03 28.74 -2.74
N VAL A 217 4.94 27.42 -2.51
CA VAL A 217 5.23 26.81 -1.20
C VAL A 217 6.74 26.84 -0.96
N GLU A 218 7.17 27.59 0.06
CA GLU A 218 8.58 27.69 0.42
C GLU A 218 8.94 26.63 1.47
N ILE A 219 10.00 25.85 1.20
CA ILE A 219 10.57 24.88 2.14
C ILE A 219 12.08 25.08 2.27
N PRO A 220 12.68 24.83 3.44
CA PRO A 220 14.12 24.96 3.61
C PRO A 220 14.88 23.83 2.89
N LEU A 221 16.20 24.04 2.68
CA LEU A 221 17.06 23.06 1.99
C LEU A 221 17.09 21.68 2.66
N GLU A 222 17.00 21.67 3.99
CA GLU A 222 17.03 20.45 4.81
C GLU A 222 15.85 19.50 4.54
N ASN A 223 14.79 19.98 3.89
CA ASN A 223 13.63 19.16 3.53
C ASN A 223 13.89 18.25 2.31
N LEU A 224 15.01 18.42 1.60
CA LEU A 224 15.42 17.52 0.53
C LEU A 224 15.73 16.11 1.08
N LEU A 225 15.21 15.08 0.40
CA LEU A 225 15.51 13.68 0.69
C LEU A 225 16.53 13.17 -0.32
N GLY A 226 17.71 12.78 0.17
CA GLY A 226 18.85 12.43 -0.69
C GLY A 226 19.44 13.67 -1.37
N ALA A 227 19.93 13.50 -2.61
CA ALA A 227 20.43 14.61 -3.43
C ALA A 227 19.43 15.06 -4.51
N GLU A 228 19.66 16.26 -5.06
CA GLU A 228 18.89 16.73 -6.21
C GLU A 228 18.97 15.74 -7.39
N GLY A 229 17.83 15.45 -8.02
CA GLY A 229 17.76 14.49 -9.12
C GLY A 229 17.68 13.02 -8.72
N GLU A 230 17.80 12.68 -7.43
CA GLU A 230 17.67 11.30 -6.95
C GLU A 230 16.22 10.88 -6.62
N GLY A 231 15.27 11.81 -6.66
CA GLY A 231 13.89 11.59 -6.25
C GLY A 231 13.20 10.44 -6.99
N PHE A 232 13.40 10.32 -8.30
CA PHE A 232 12.79 9.20 -9.05
C PHE A 232 13.40 7.84 -8.67
N LYS A 233 14.69 7.79 -8.35
CA LYS A 233 15.35 6.57 -7.85
C LYS A 233 14.80 6.19 -6.47
N ILE A 234 14.61 7.17 -5.59
CA ILE A 234 13.96 6.97 -4.28
C ILE A 234 12.53 6.47 -4.47
N ALA A 235 11.75 7.09 -5.37
CA ALA A 235 10.40 6.65 -5.72
C ALA A 235 10.36 5.19 -6.17
N MET A 236 11.25 4.77 -7.08
CA MET A 236 11.29 3.39 -7.57
C MET A 236 11.61 2.39 -6.45
N LYS A 237 12.55 2.71 -5.55
CA LYS A 237 12.82 1.87 -4.37
C LYS A 237 11.60 1.76 -3.44
N GLY A 238 10.86 2.85 -3.28
CA GLY A 238 9.59 2.85 -2.58
C GLY A 238 8.56 1.92 -3.21
N LEU A 239 8.36 2.06 -4.53
CA LEU A 239 7.38 1.27 -5.28
C LEU A 239 7.67 -0.23 -5.26
N ASP A 240 8.93 -0.68 -5.21
CA ASP A 240 9.23 -2.11 -5.07
C ASP A 240 8.68 -2.68 -3.75
N GLY A 241 8.87 -1.96 -2.64
CA GLY A 241 8.25 -2.31 -1.35
C GLY A 241 6.72 -2.11 -1.36
N GLY A 242 6.23 -1.02 -1.96
CA GLY A 242 4.81 -0.70 -2.09
C GLY A 242 4.04 -1.78 -2.87
N ARG A 243 4.65 -2.34 -3.92
CA ARG A 243 4.11 -3.47 -4.70
C ARG A 243 3.90 -4.72 -3.84
N ILE A 244 4.86 -5.06 -2.98
CA ILE A 244 4.71 -6.17 -2.03
C ILE A 244 3.60 -5.85 -1.02
N ASN A 245 3.57 -4.65 -0.47
CA ASN A 245 2.58 -4.25 0.53
C ASN A 245 1.14 -4.32 -0.02
N ILE A 246 0.89 -3.80 -1.22
CA ILE A 246 -0.45 -3.82 -1.83
C ILE A 246 -0.86 -5.22 -2.30
N ALA A 247 0.11 -6.03 -2.75
CA ALA A 247 -0.09 -7.44 -3.04
C ALA A 247 -0.52 -8.19 -1.77
N THR A 248 0.15 -7.91 -0.65
CA THR A 248 -0.17 -8.44 0.68
C THR A 248 -1.57 -8.03 1.13
N CYS A 249 -1.96 -6.75 0.96
CA CYS A 249 -3.32 -6.31 1.27
C CYS A 249 -4.38 -7.05 0.44
N SER A 250 -4.06 -7.43 -0.80
CA SER A 250 -4.95 -8.21 -1.67
C SER A 250 -5.08 -9.65 -1.20
N VAL A 251 -3.98 -10.27 -0.74
CA VAL A 251 -3.97 -11.60 -0.12
C VAL A 251 -4.78 -11.59 1.17
N GLY A 252 -4.61 -10.57 2.03
CA GLY A 252 -5.40 -10.40 3.24
C GLY A 252 -6.90 -10.29 2.94
N ALA A 253 -7.30 -9.36 2.08
CA ALA A 253 -8.71 -9.20 1.67
C ALA A 253 -9.32 -10.53 1.16
N ALA A 254 -8.56 -11.25 0.33
CA ALA A 254 -8.97 -12.55 -0.20
C ALA A 254 -9.07 -13.64 0.90
N GLN A 255 -8.16 -13.64 1.87
CA GLN A 255 -8.24 -14.53 3.03
C GLN A 255 -9.49 -14.27 3.87
N GLY A 256 -9.80 -12.99 4.15
CA GLY A 256 -11.03 -12.60 4.84
C GLY A 256 -12.29 -13.04 4.09
N ALA A 257 -12.32 -12.80 2.78
CA ALA A 257 -13.42 -13.21 1.91
C ALA A 257 -13.61 -14.73 1.85
N LEU A 258 -12.51 -15.49 1.72
CA LEU A 258 -12.52 -16.95 1.72
C LEU A 258 -13.04 -17.52 3.05
N THR A 259 -12.61 -16.97 4.18
CA THR A 259 -13.07 -17.38 5.51
C THR A 259 -14.59 -17.18 5.65
N GLN A 260 -15.11 -16.02 5.24
CA GLN A 260 -16.56 -15.75 5.26
C GLN A 260 -17.33 -16.71 4.34
N ALA A 261 -16.84 -16.95 3.12
CA ALA A 261 -17.46 -17.89 2.18
C ALA A 261 -17.49 -19.31 2.72
N GLN A 262 -16.42 -19.76 3.36
CA GLN A 262 -16.32 -21.10 3.93
C GLN A 262 -17.33 -21.30 5.07
N SER A 263 -17.44 -20.37 6.02
CA SER A 263 -18.45 -20.43 7.10
C SER A 263 -19.87 -20.36 6.54
N TYR A 264 -20.16 -19.39 5.66
CA TYR A 264 -21.51 -19.24 5.08
C TYR A 264 -21.96 -20.49 4.31
N MET A 265 -21.04 -21.15 3.59
CA MET A 265 -21.35 -22.38 2.87
C MET A 265 -21.76 -23.54 3.79
N GLN A 266 -21.22 -23.60 5.01
CA GLN A 266 -21.56 -24.63 6.00
C GLN A 266 -22.92 -24.36 6.65
N GLU A 267 -23.30 -23.10 6.80
CA GLU A 267 -24.50 -22.68 7.53
C GLU A 267 -25.73 -22.56 6.62
N ARG A 268 -25.58 -21.92 5.45
CA ARG A 268 -26.68 -21.61 4.55
C ARG A 268 -27.22 -22.88 3.89
N LYS A 269 -28.55 -23.06 3.90
CA LYS A 269 -29.23 -24.19 3.25
C LYS A 269 -30.07 -23.76 2.06
N GLN A 270 -30.03 -24.52 0.99
CA GLN A 270 -30.94 -24.47 -0.16
C GLN A 270 -31.18 -25.89 -0.69
N PHE A 271 -32.34 -26.13 -1.29
CA PHE A 271 -32.75 -27.46 -1.76
C PHE A 271 -32.56 -28.56 -0.70
N GLY A 272 -32.89 -28.23 0.56
CA GLY A 272 -32.84 -29.18 1.69
C GLY A 272 -31.45 -29.51 2.26
N LYS A 273 -30.35 -28.94 1.72
CA LYS A 273 -28.98 -29.23 2.19
C LYS A 273 -28.12 -27.95 2.27
N THR A 274 -26.97 -28.04 2.94
CA THR A 274 -26.04 -26.91 3.03
C THR A 274 -25.45 -26.58 1.66
N LEU A 275 -25.02 -25.32 1.45
CA LEU A 275 -24.33 -24.93 0.23
C LEU A 275 -23.03 -25.74 0.03
N ALA A 276 -22.36 -26.10 1.13
CA ALA A 276 -21.19 -26.97 1.13
C ALA A 276 -21.46 -28.38 0.54
N SER A 277 -22.73 -28.79 0.36
CA SER A 277 -23.10 -30.08 -0.23
C SER A 277 -23.28 -30.05 -1.75
N PHE A 278 -23.01 -28.91 -2.42
CA PHE A 278 -23.09 -28.78 -3.88
C PHE A 278 -21.68 -28.76 -4.48
N GLN A 279 -21.36 -29.75 -5.31
CA GLN A 279 -20.03 -29.94 -5.89
C GLN A 279 -19.52 -28.71 -6.66
N ALA A 280 -20.39 -28.04 -7.43
CA ALA A 280 -20.02 -26.83 -8.15
C ALA A 280 -19.52 -25.70 -7.22
N LEU A 281 -20.05 -25.62 -5.99
CA LEU A 281 -19.60 -24.63 -5.00
C LEU A 281 -18.32 -25.09 -4.28
N GLN A 282 -18.16 -26.40 -4.06
CA GLN A 282 -16.93 -26.96 -3.52
C GLN A 282 -15.74 -26.70 -4.45
N PHE A 283 -15.92 -26.82 -5.77
CA PHE A 283 -14.87 -26.51 -6.76
C PHE A 283 -14.47 -25.04 -6.71
N LYS A 284 -15.44 -24.12 -6.64
CA LYS A 284 -15.14 -22.69 -6.45
C LYS A 284 -14.29 -22.44 -5.20
N LEU A 285 -14.67 -23.06 -4.08
CA LEU A 285 -13.92 -22.91 -2.82
C LEU A 285 -12.49 -23.49 -2.95
N ALA A 286 -12.31 -24.61 -3.64
CA ALA A 286 -11.02 -25.23 -3.89
C ALA A 286 -10.11 -24.35 -4.78
N ASP A 287 -10.65 -23.77 -5.84
CA ASP A 287 -9.93 -22.86 -6.73
C ASP A 287 -9.53 -21.59 -5.98
N MET A 288 -10.46 -20.99 -5.22
CA MET A 288 -10.18 -19.81 -4.38
C MET A 288 -9.03 -20.05 -3.39
N ALA A 289 -9.05 -21.19 -2.70
CA ALA A 289 -8.00 -21.55 -1.75
C ALA A 289 -6.64 -21.75 -2.44
N THR A 290 -6.63 -22.41 -3.60
CA THR A 290 -5.41 -22.68 -4.37
C THR A 290 -4.78 -21.39 -4.88
N GLU A 291 -5.57 -20.52 -5.50
CA GLU A 291 -5.13 -19.21 -6.00
C GLU A 291 -4.60 -18.31 -4.87
N LEU A 292 -5.29 -18.31 -3.72
CA LEU A 292 -4.85 -17.55 -2.55
C LEU A 292 -3.50 -18.03 -2.01
N VAL A 293 -3.31 -19.36 -1.89
CA VAL A 293 -2.04 -19.92 -1.45
C VAL A 293 -0.92 -19.60 -2.43
N ALA A 294 -1.15 -19.75 -3.74
CA ALA A 294 -0.17 -19.39 -4.77
C ALA A 294 0.20 -17.90 -4.69
N ALA A 295 -0.78 -17.01 -4.50
CA ALA A 295 -0.57 -15.58 -4.42
C ALA A 295 0.29 -15.21 -3.21
N ARG A 296 -0.03 -15.80 -2.05
CA ARG A 296 0.73 -15.63 -0.81
C ARG A 296 2.19 -16.05 -0.96
N GLN A 297 2.45 -17.20 -1.60
CA GLN A 297 3.83 -17.65 -1.81
C GLN A 297 4.60 -16.70 -2.73
N MET A 298 3.97 -16.17 -3.78
CA MET A 298 4.63 -15.22 -4.67
C MET A 298 4.98 -13.90 -3.97
N VAL A 299 4.10 -13.41 -3.10
CA VAL A 299 4.34 -12.23 -2.26
C VAL A 299 5.51 -12.45 -1.30
N ARG A 300 5.52 -13.57 -0.57
CA ARG A 300 6.59 -13.90 0.38
C ARG A 300 7.94 -14.09 -0.31
N LEU A 301 7.95 -14.71 -1.48
CA LEU A 301 9.17 -14.84 -2.30
C LEU A 301 9.70 -13.47 -2.73
N ALA A 302 8.84 -12.57 -3.22
CA ALA A 302 9.24 -11.23 -3.60
C ALA A 302 9.79 -10.42 -2.41
N ALA A 303 9.16 -10.55 -1.24
CA ALA A 303 9.63 -9.93 -0.01
C ALA A 303 11.02 -10.44 0.41
N SER A 304 11.22 -11.76 0.43
CA SER A 304 12.52 -12.36 0.73
C SER A 304 13.62 -11.95 -0.25
N LYS A 305 13.31 -11.90 -1.56
CA LYS A 305 14.23 -11.40 -2.59
C LYS A 305 14.60 -9.94 -2.37
N LEU A 306 13.64 -9.09 -1.99
CA LEU A 306 13.88 -7.68 -1.71
C LEU A 306 14.74 -7.50 -0.45
N ASP A 307 14.47 -8.24 0.62
CA ASP A 307 15.27 -8.25 1.86
C ASP A 307 16.72 -8.68 1.60
N ALA A 308 16.90 -9.69 0.76
CA ALA A 308 18.23 -10.16 0.35
C ALA A 308 18.94 -9.23 -0.66
N SER A 309 18.32 -8.10 -1.05
CA SER A 309 18.81 -7.20 -2.10
C SER A 309 19.16 -7.93 -3.40
N ALA A 310 18.35 -8.94 -3.75
CA ALA A 310 18.58 -9.76 -4.93
C ALA A 310 18.49 -8.91 -6.22
N PRO A 311 19.34 -9.15 -7.23
CA PRO A 311 19.38 -8.34 -8.45
C PRO A 311 18.09 -8.38 -9.26
N ASP A 312 17.27 -9.42 -9.07
CA ASP A 312 15.99 -9.66 -9.71
C ASP A 312 14.78 -9.26 -8.84
N ALA A 313 15.00 -8.68 -7.66
CA ALA A 313 13.94 -8.38 -6.69
C ALA A 313 12.80 -7.54 -7.29
N SER A 314 13.10 -6.48 -8.03
CA SER A 314 12.08 -5.62 -8.66
C SER A 314 11.18 -6.39 -9.64
N THR A 315 11.72 -7.42 -10.31
CA THR A 315 10.95 -8.28 -11.22
C THR A 315 9.97 -9.15 -10.44
N TYR A 316 10.43 -9.78 -9.35
CA TYR A 316 9.57 -10.57 -8.47
C TYR A 316 8.51 -9.71 -7.77
N CYS A 317 8.84 -8.48 -7.37
CA CYS A 317 7.87 -7.52 -6.82
C CYS A 317 6.75 -7.23 -7.82
N ALA A 318 7.09 -7.01 -9.09
CA ALA A 318 6.11 -6.79 -10.15
C ALA A 318 5.25 -8.03 -10.43
N MET A 319 5.85 -9.23 -10.47
CA MET A 319 5.13 -10.51 -10.61
C MET A 319 4.14 -10.72 -9.47
N ALA A 320 4.61 -10.58 -8.22
CA ALA A 320 3.80 -10.72 -7.02
C ALA A 320 2.61 -9.75 -7.02
N LYS A 321 2.86 -8.47 -7.30
CA LYS A 321 1.80 -7.46 -7.37
C LYS A 321 0.78 -7.78 -8.45
N ARG A 322 1.22 -8.09 -9.68
CA ARG A 322 0.29 -8.42 -10.76
C ARG A 322 -0.56 -9.65 -10.44
N PHE A 323 0.07 -10.71 -9.95
CA PHE A 323 -0.62 -11.98 -9.70
C PHE A 323 -1.54 -11.90 -8.49
N ALA A 324 -1.04 -11.44 -7.34
CA ALA A 324 -1.81 -11.41 -6.10
C ALA A 324 -2.99 -10.42 -6.14
N THR A 325 -2.87 -9.29 -6.87
CA THR A 325 -3.99 -8.34 -7.01
C THR A 325 -5.07 -8.88 -7.94
N ASP A 326 -4.72 -9.59 -9.02
CA ASP A 326 -5.70 -10.27 -9.88
C ASP A 326 -6.38 -11.43 -9.15
N ALA A 327 -5.59 -12.34 -8.56
CA ALA A 327 -6.11 -13.50 -7.81
C ALA A 327 -6.94 -13.05 -6.60
N GLY A 328 -6.46 -12.08 -5.82
CA GLY A 328 -7.15 -11.59 -4.64
C GLY A 328 -8.49 -10.94 -4.95
N PHE A 329 -8.57 -10.16 -6.04
CA PHE A 329 -9.84 -9.61 -6.52
C PHE A 329 -10.81 -10.74 -6.93
N MET A 330 -10.35 -11.74 -7.67
CA MET A 330 -11.18 -12.87 -8.09
C MET A 330 -11.72 -13.68 -6.91
N VAL A 331 -10.88 -13.94 -5.89
CA VAL A 331 -11.31 -14.61 -4.65
C VAL A 331 -12.40 -13.80 -3.95
N CYS A 332 -12.24 -12.48 -3.81
CA CYS A 332 -13.27 -11.62 -3.22
C CYS A 332 -14.59 -11.68 -4.01
N ASN A 333 -14.50 -11.67 -5.35
CA ASN A 333 -15.67 -11.70 -6.23
C ASN A 333 -16.42 -13.04 -6.15
N GLU A 334 -15.70 -14.16 -6.12
CA GLU A 334 -16.28 -15.49 -5.97
C GLU A 334 -16.89 -15.70 -4.58
N ALA A 335 -16.24 -15.18 -3.53
CA ALA A 335 -16.80 -15.18 -2.18
C ALA A 335 -18.14 -14.42 -2.12
N LEU A 336 -18.22 -13.25 -2.78
CA LEU A 336 -19.48 -12.51 -2.94
C LEU A 336 -20.54 -13.36 -3.64
N GLN A 337 -20.18 -14.02 -4.74
CA GLN A 337 -21.09 -14.87 -5.50
C GLN A 337 -21.62 -16.05 -4.67
N LEU A 338 -20.80 -16.64 -3.80
CA LEU A 338 -21.20 -17.72 -2.88
C LEU A 338 -22.24 -17.27 -1.84
N HIS A 339 -22.29 -15.98 -1.52
CA HIS A 339 -23.31 -15.40 -0.63
C HIS A 339 -24.60 -15.01 -1.35
N GLY A 340 -24.59 -14.97 -2.69
CA GLY A 340 -25.74 -14.54 -3.50
C GLY A 340 -26.14 -13.10 -3.16
N GLY A 341 -27.44 -12.86 -2.98
CA GLY A 341 -27.96 -11.52 -2.67
C GLY A 341 -27.38 -10.91 -1.38
N TYR A 342 -27.03 -11.75 -0.39
CA TYR A 342 -26.43 -11.29 0.87
C TYR A 342 -25.01 -10.77 0.68
N GLY A 343 -24.28 -11.27 -0.31
CA GLY A 343 -22.94 -10.77 -0.64
C GLY A 343 -22.95 -9.35 -1.21
N TYR A 344 -24.10 -8.89 -1.71
CA TYR A 344 -24.26 -7.58 -2.37
C TYR A 344 -24.73 -6.47 -1.43
N ILE A 345 -25.12 -6.81 -0.19
CA ILE A 345 -25.57 -5.84 0.81
C ILE A 345 -24.51 -5.62 1.89
N ARG A 346 -24.54 -4.43 2.51
CA ARG A 346 -23.51 -3.97 3.46
C ARG A 346 -23.53 -4.64 4.83
N GLU A 347 -24.49 -5.54 5.07
CA GLU A 347 -24.51 -6.37 6.29
C GLU A 347 -23.38 -7.41 6.30
N TYR A 348 -22.86 -7.77 5.12
CA TYR A 348 -21.71 -8.66 4.96
C TYR A 348 -20.51 -7.86 4.47
N PRO A 349 -19.28 -8.19 4.91
CA PRO A 349 -18.09 -7.42 4.55
C PRO A 349 -17.65 -7.58 3.08
N LEU A 350 -18.25 -8.52 2.33
CA LEU A 350 -17.74 -8.95 1.02
C LEU A 350 -17.76 -7.86 -0.05
N GLU A 351 -18.85 -7.10 -0.12
CA GLU A 351 -18.95 -6.02 -1.11
C GLU A 351 -17.88 -4.95 -0.84
N ARG A 352 -17.59 -4.66 0.43
CA ARG A 352 -16.50 -3.76 0.84
C ARG A 352 -15.13 -4.34 0.48
N LEU A 353 -14.85 -5.59 0.85
CA LEU A 353 -13.58 -6.25 0.50
C LEU A 353 -13.34 -6.28 -1.02
N LEU A 354 -14.38 -6.51 -1.81
CA LEU A 354 -14.33 -6.47 -3.28
C LEU A 354 -14.05 -5.06 -3.81
N ARG A 355 -14.76 -4.04 -3.31
CA ARG A 355 -14.55 -2.64 -3.70
C ARG A 355 -13.14 -2.16 -3.36
N ASP A 356 -12.65 -2.52 -2.17
CA ASP A 356 -11.32 -2.17 -1.70
C ASP A 356 -10.23 -2.90 -2.48
N SER A 357 -10.40 -4.19 -2.80
CA SER A 357 -9.38 -4.94 -3.55
C SER A 357 -9.28 -4.52 -5.01
N ARG A 358 -10.36 -4.00 -5.61
CA ARG A 358 -10.37 -3.62 -7.02
C ARG A 358 -9.28 -2.60 -7.37
N VAL A 359 -9.06 -1.61 -6.51
CA VAL A 359 -8.11 -0.53 -6.79
C VAL A 359 -6.65 -0.99 -6.71
N HIS A 360 -6.38 -2.12 -6.06
CA HIS A 360 -5.04 -2.69 -5.94
C HIS A 360 -4.44 -3.06 -7.32
N GLN A 361 -5.28 -3.38 -8.32
CA GLN A 361 -4.84 -3.64 -9.70
C GLN A 361 -4.38 -2.36 -10.43
N ILE A 362 -4.68 -1.16 -9.90
CA ILE A 362 -4.43 0.14 -10.52
C ILE A 362 -3.24 0.85 -9.86
N LEU A 363 -3.17 0.84 -8.54
CA LEU A 363 -2.16 1.57 -7.75
C LEU A 363 -0.81 0.84 -7.69
N GLU A 364 0.23 1.54 -7.20
CA GLU A 364 1.62 1.04 -7.14
C GLU A 364 2.16 0.59 -8.52
N GLY A 365 1.62 1.22 -9.57
CA GLY A 365 1.75 0.84 -10.97
C GLY A 365 0.66 -0.15 -11.38
N THR A 366 -0.07 0.16 -12.46
CA THR A 366 -1.16 -0.72 -12.93
C THR A 366 -0.64 -2.10 -13.30
N ASN A 367 -1.53 -3.10 -13.35
CA ASN A 367 -1.11 -4.45 -13.77
C ASN A 367 -0.57 -4.48 -15.22
N GLU A 368 -0.92 -3.52 -16.07
CA GLU A 368 -0.30 -3.32 -17.39
C GLU A 368 1.15 -2.84 -17.25
N ILE A 369 1.42 -1.91 -16.32
CA ILE A 369 2.78 -1.48 -16.01
C ILE A 369 3.60 -2.63 -15.41
N MET A 370 3.01 -3.46 -14.56
CA MET A 370 3.71 -4.66 -14.06
C MET A 370 4.08 -5.59 -15.22
N ARG A 371 3.17 -5.81 -16.18
CA ARG A 371 3.46 -6.59 -17.38
C ARG A 371 4.58 -5.98 -18.23
N ILE A 372 4.63 -4.65 -18.36
CA ILE A 372 5.74 -3.96 -19.05
C ILE A 372 7.07 -4.23 -18.34
N ILE A 373 7.13 -4.11 -17.01
CA ILE A 373 8.35 -4.37 -16.23
C ILE A 373 8.81 -5.81 -16.41
N ILE A 374 7.89 -6.78 -16.25
CA ILE A 374 8.18 -8.21 -16.41
C ILE A 374 8.64 -8.50 -17.83
N ALA A 375 7.91 -8.03 -18.85
CA ALA A 375 8.24 -8.26 -20.25
C ALA A 375 9.61 -7.69 -20.64
N ARG A 376 9.96 -6.50 -20.14
CA ARG A 376 11.29 -5.91 -20.38
C ARG A 376 12.41 -6.81 -19.84
N ARG A 377 12.28 -7.29 -18.60
CA ARG A 377 13.25 -8.24 -18.03
C ARG A 377 13.29 -9.54 -18.83
N MET A 378 12.14 -10.08 -19.24
CA MET A 378 12.06 -11.32 -20.02
C MET A 378 12.74 -11.26 -21.39
N LEU A 379 12.91 -10.06 -21.96
CA LEU A 379 13.53 -9.85 -23.26
C LEU A 379 15.06 -9.65 -23.16
N GLU A 380 15.62 -9.63 -21.95
CA GLU A 380 17.07 -9.61 -21.73
C GLU A 380 17.64 -11.03 -21.91
N GLY A 381 18.88 -11.13 -22.41
CA GLY A 381 19.44 -12.40 -22.89
C GLY A 381 19.65 -13.49 -21.83
N ASP A 382 19.68 -13.13 -20.55
CA ASP A 382 19.86 -14.01 -19.39
C ASP A 382 18.54 -14.39 -18.69
N ALA A 383 17.40 -13.89 -19.17
CA ALA A 383 16.13 -13.98 -18.45
C ALA A 383 15.61 -15.40 -18.18
N PRO A 384 15.74 -16.40 -19.10
CA PRO A 384 15.26 -17.75 -18.83
C PRO A 384 15.98 -18.45 -17.68
N ASP A 385 17.24 -18.11 -17.40
CA ASP A 385 18.00 -18.67 -16.28
C ASP A 385 17.79 -17.88 -14.99
N ALA A 386 17.37 -16.61 -15.08
CA ALA A 386 17.07 -15.77 -13.91
C ALA A 386 15.74 -16.11 -13.20
N ILE A 387 14.86 -16.89 -13.84
CA ILE A 387 13.53 -17.26 -13.30
C ILE A 387 13.42 -18.78 -13.03
N ARG A 388 14.43 -19.56 -13.43
CA ARG A 388 14.62 -20.94 -12.99
C ARG A 388 15.08 -20.97 -11.53
#